data_AF-A0A7V2CVE3-F1
#
_entry.id   AF-A0A7V2CVE3-F1
#
_cell.length_a   1.000
_cell.length_b   1.000
_cell.length_c   1.000
_cell.angle_alpha   90.00
_cell.angle_beta   90.00
_cell.angle_gamma   90.00
#
_symmetry.space_group_name_H-M   'P 1'
#
loop_
_entity.id
_entity.type
_entity.pdbx_description
1 polymer ?
#
loop_
_entity_poly.entity_id
_entity_poly.type
_entity_poly.pdbx_seq_one_letter_code
_entity_poly.pdbx_strand_id
1 'polypeptide(L)'
;MPCKLLWAFVAVCALVQEWYPFSHFPMYSNFEPHTYYIYLADSEDRPVALQSEFGIRTSNFKKIYDRKLRELGKGKPRGTKSLTPEERAEAGRYAIGFLRQNSVKRSRAQAFPALKLYEVQIRMEGGAIRTEARAIAEG
;
A
#
# COMPACT_ATOMS: atom_id res chain seq x y z
N MET A 1 3.26 -11.30 -45.59
CA MET A 1 1.91 -11.66 -45.09
C MET A 1 1.97 -11.86 -43.57
N PRO A 2 1.67 -10.83 -42.78
CA PRO A 2 1.79 -10.88 -41.31
C PRO A 2 0.92 -11.94 -40.64
N CYS A 3 -0.20 -12.33 -41.27
CA CYS A 3 -1.11 -13.33 -40.73
C CYS A 3 -0.52 -14.75 -40.63
N LYS A 4 0.43 -15.13 -41.50
CA LYS A 4 1.06 -16.46 -41.47
C LYS A 4 1.99 -16.63 -40.26
N LEU A 5 2.67 -15.55 -39.86
CA LEU A 5 3.52 -15.54 -38.67
C LEU A 5 2.69 -15.64 -37.39
N LEU A 6 1.53 -14.97 -37.35
CA LEU A 6 0.61 -15.05 -36.22
C LEU A 6 0.11 -16.48 -36.01
N TRP A 7 -0.31 -17.16 -37.08
CA TRP A 7 -0.76 -18.56 -37.00
C TRP A 7 0.36 -19.52 -36.59
N ALA A 8 1.58 -19.31 -37.08
CA ALA A 8 2.74 -20.08 -36.64
C ALA A 8 3.02 -19.87 -35.14
N PHE A 9 2.97 -18.63 -34.66
CA PHE A 9 3.15 -18.31 -33.24
C PHE A 9 2.07 -18.94 -32.36
N VAL A 10 0.80 -18.86 -32.77
CA VAL A 10 -0.32 -19.53 -32.05
C VAL A 10 -0.13 -21.04 -32.00
N ALA A 11 0.30 -21.67 -33.10
CA ALA A 11 0.57 -23.11 -33.13
C ALA A 11 1.73 -23.51 -32.21
N VAL A 12 2.78 -22.68 -32.14
CA VAL A 12 3.90 -22.88 -31.20
C VAL A 12 3.45 -22.74 -29.75
N CYS A 13 2.73 -21.68 -29.38
CA CYS A 13 2.15 -21.53 -28.04
C CYS A 13 1.21 -22.70 -27.69
N ALA A 14 0.48 -23.20 -28.68
CA ALA A 14 -0.42 -24.32 -28.49
C ALA A 14 0.31 -25.64 -28.17
N LEU A 15 1.40 -25.91 -28.88
CA LEU A 15 2.27 -27.07 -28.67
C LEU A 15 3.00 -27.03 -27.33
N VAL A 16 3.45 -25.84 -26.89
CA VAL A 16 4.18 -25.64 -25.63
C VAL A 16 3.23 -25.61 -24.41
N GLN A 17 1.91 -25.77 -24.63
CA GLN A 17 0.88 -25.67 -23.59
C GLN A 17 0.86 -24.32 -22.85
N GLU A 18 1.43 -23.27 -23.45
CA GLU A 18 1.37 -21.90 -22.94
C GLU A 18 0.11 -21.18 -23.41
N TRP A 19 -1.05 -21.79 -23.17
CA TRP A 19 -2.33 -21.15 -23.46
C TRP A 19 -2.64 -20.17 -22.34
N TYR A 20 -2.60 -18.87 -22.59
CA TYR A 20 -3.22 -17.90 -21.68
C TYR A 20 -4.75 -18.12 -21.71
N PRO A 21 -5.45 -18.33 -20.56
CA PRO A 21 -5.04 -18.17 -19.16
C PRO A 21 -4.72 -19.48 -18.40
N PHE A 22 -4.58 -20.62 -19.08
CA PHE A 22 -4.37 -21.96 -18.49
C PHE A 22 -2.88 -22.37 -18.32
N SER A 23 -1.95 -21.57 -18.82
CA SER A 23 -0.52 -21.72 -18.54
C SER A 23 -0.26 -21.54 -17.04
N HIS A 24 0.66 -22.34 -16.49
CA HIS A 24 1.21 -22.23 -15.12
C HIS A 24 2.02 -20.94 -14.91
N PHE A 25 1.63 -19.81 -15.52
CA PHE A 25 2.16 -18.53 -15.08
C PHE A 25 1.75 -18.34 -13.62
N PRO A 26 2.70 -18.27 -12.68
CA PRO A 26 2.43 -18.08 -11.25
C PRO A 26 1.91 -16.66 -10.94
N MET A 27 1.26 -16.01 -11.91
CA MET A 27 0.76 -14.64 -11.83
C MET A 27 -0.27 -14.47 -10.70
N TYR A 28 -0.94 -15.57 -10.29
CA TYR A 28 -1.95 -15.60 -9.23
C TYR A 28 -1.70 -16.65 -8.13
N SER A 29 -0.57 -17.38 -8.13
CA SER A 29 -0.42 -18.56 -7.27
C SER A 29 0.04 -18.25 -5.83
N ASN A 30 0.61 -17.07 -5.58
CA ASN A 30 1.12 -16.71 -4.25
C ASN A 30 0.42 -15.46 -3.74
N PHE A 31 -0.76 -15.64 -3.13
CA PHE A 31 -1.34 -14.61 -2.29
C PHE A 31 -0.49 -14.49 -1.02
N GLU A 32 0.13 -13.34 -0.82
CA GLU A 32 0.84 -13.08 0.43
C GLU A 32 -0.19 -13.12 1.58
N PRO A 33 0.01 -13.94 2.64
CA PRO A 33 -1.02 -14.17 3.66
C PRO A 33 -1.25 -12.94 4.56
N HIS A 34 -0.51 -11.86 4.31
CA HIS A 34 -0.55 -10.60 5.03
C HIS A 34 -0.58 -9.44 4.04
N THR A 35 -1.47 -8.49 4.27
CA THR A 35 -1.47 -7.19 3.62
C THR A 35 -1.87 -6.12 4.62
N TYR A 36 -1.82 -4.85 4.26
CA TYR A 36 -2.32 -3.78 5.11
C TYR A 36 -2.79 -2.58 4.30
N TYR A 37 -3.72 -1.84 4.87
CA TYR A 37 -4.06 -0.50 4.42
C TYR A 37 -3.81 0.51 5.53
N ILE A 38 -3.78 1.79 5.15
CA ILE A 38 -3.63 2.90 6.09
C ILE A 38 -4.81 3.86 5.94
N TYR A 39 -5.16 4.53 7.03
CA TYR A 39 -6.11 5.65 7.01
C TYR A 39 -5.69 6.72 8.01
N LEU A 40 -6.21 7.94 7.84
CA LEU A 40 -6.04 9.01 8.81
C LEU A 40 -7.29 9.16 9.66
N ALA A 41 -7.08 9.50 10.92
CA ALA A 41 -8.12 9.91 11.84
C ALA A 41 -7.82 11.31 12.41
N ASP A 42 -8.87 12.01 12.86
CA ASP A 42 -8.73 13.26 13.60
C ASP A 42 -8.36 13.00 15.08
N SER A 43 -8.36 14.05 15.91
CA SER A 43 -8.10 13.94 17.35
C SER A 43 -9.11 13.07 18.10
N GLU A 44 -10.32 12.91 17.57
CA GLU A 44 -11.42 12.10 18.11
C GLU A 44 -11.45 10.68 17.52
N ASP A 45 -10.38 10.26 16.85
CA ASP A 45 -10.25 8.95 16.18
C ASP A 45 -11.30 8.71 15.07
N ARG A 46 -11.88 9.79 14.51
CA ARG A 46 -12.81 9.69 13.38
C ARG A 46 -12.04 9.68 12.05
N PRO A 47 -12.32 8.72 11.15
CA PRO A 47 -11.65 8.66 9.85
C PRO A 47 -11.82 9.94 9.03
N VAL A 48 -10.72 10.42 8.45
CA VAL A 48 -10.68 11.62 7.61
C VAL A 48 -10.51 11.22 6.14
N ALA A 49 -11.39 11.77 5.29
CA ALA A 49 -11.37 11.51 3.86
C ALA A 49 -10.21 12.25 3.17
N LEU A 50 -9.15 11.51 2.81
CA LEU A 50 -7.93 12.07 2.19
C LEU A 50 -8.19 12.88 0.91
N GLN A 51 -9.07 12.38 0.03
CA GLN A 51 -9.30 13.01 -1.27
C GLN A 51 -10.12 14.30 -1.16
N SER A 52 -11.16 14.32 -0.32
CA SER A 52 -12.00 15.51 -0.14
C SER A 52 -11.29 16.60 0.66
N GLU A 53 -10.51 16.21 1.67
CA GLU A 53 -9.88 17.15 2.61
C GLU A 53 -8.49 17.62 2.18
N PHE A 54 -7.69 16.74 1.57
CA PHE A 54 -6.29 17.04 1.23
C PHE A 54 -5.99 16.99 -0.27
N GLY A 55 -6.92 16.48 -1.08
CA GLY A 55 -6.74 16.36 -2.54
C GLY A 55 -5.79 15.23 -2.96
N ILE A 56 -5.46 14.30 -2.06
CA ILE A 56 -4.61 13.14 -2.36
C ILE A 56 -5.42 11.84 -2.28
N ARG A 57 -5.13 10.89 -3.17
CA ARG A 57 -5.70 9.54 -3.10
C ARG A 57 -4.99 8.73 -2.00
N THR A 58 -5.74 7.88 -1.30
CA THR A 58 -5.20 6.97 -0.26
C THR A 58 -4.04 6.11 -0.76
N SER A 59 -4.09 5.66 -2.02
CA SER A 59 -2.99 4.89 -2.63
C SER A 59 -1.70 5.69 -2.79
N ASN A 60 -1.78 6.98 -3.12
CA ASN A 60 -0.60 7.85 -3.20
C ASN A 60 -0.05 8.15 -1.80
N PHE A 61 -0.94 8.38 -0.84
CA PHE A 61 -0.55 8.56 0.56
C PHE A 61 0.16 7.32 1.12
N LYS A 62 -0.36 6.12 0.82
CA LYS A 62 0.31 4.85 1.15
C LYS A 62 1.68 4.74 0.51
N LYS A 63 1.85 5.11 -0.76
CA LYS A 63 3.16 5.09 -1.43
C LYS A 63 4.19 6.01 -0.74
N ILE A 64 3.76 7.16 -0.21
CA ILE A 64 4.64 8.09 0.53
C ILE A 64 5.12 7.43 1.83
N TYR A 65 4.20 6.83 2.58
CA TYR A 65 4.52 6.05 3.78
C TYR A 65 5.45 4.87 3.47
N ASP A 66 5.10 4.03 2.49
CA ASP A 66 5.88 2.85 2.07
C ASP A 66 7.28 3.22 1.58
N ARG A 67 7.44 4.38 0.93
CA ARG A 67 8.75 4.89 0.50
C ARG A 67 9.63 5.17 1.71
N LYS A 68 9.13 5.89 2.71
CA LYS A 68 9.88 6.20 3.93
C LYS A 68 10.17 4.96 4.76
N LEU A 69 9.23 4.01 4.86
CA LEU A 69 9.51 2.69 5.46
C LEU A 69 10.67 1.98 4.75
N ARG A 70 10.67 1.94 3.41
CA ARG A 70 11.75 1.32 2.64
C ARG A 70 13.09 2.02 2.86
N GLU A 71 13.11 3.34 2.97
CA GLU A 71 14.31 4.11 3.31
C GLU A 71 14.87 3.72 4.68
N LEU A 72 14.03 3.70 5.72
CA LEU A 72 14.43 3.28 7.07
C LEU A 72 14.83 1.81 7.15
N GLY A 73 14.26 0.96 6.28
CA GLY A 73 14.58 -0.46 6.19
C GLY A 73 15.87 -0.77 5.44
N LYS A 74 16.50 0.20 4.77
CA LYS A 74 17.76 -0.05 4.04
C LYS A 74 18.86 -0.49 5.00
N GLY A 75 19.58 -1.55 4.62
CA GLY A 75 20.69 -2.09 5.44
C GLY A 75 20.25 -2.97 6.61
N LYS A 76 18.94 -3.20 6.80
CA LYS A 76 18.45 -4.09 7.87
C LYS A 76 18.26 -5.54 7.39
N PRO A 77 18.48 -6.55 8.26
CA PRO A 77 18.42 -7.98 7.88
C PRO A 77 17.11 -8.45 7.25
N ARG A 78 15.98 -7.78 7.53
CA ARG A 78 14.66 -8.11 6.95
C ARG A 78 13.96 -6.87 6.35
N GLY A 79 14.72 -5.86 5.96
CA GLY A 79 14.19 -4.63 5.39
C GLY A 79 13.13 -3.96 6.29
N THR A 80 11.96 -3.71 5.73
CA THR A 80 10.82 -3.09 6.44
C THR A 80 10.22 -3.98 7.53
N LYS A 81 10.42 -5.31 7.48
CA LYS A 81 9.93 -6.26 8.49
C LYS A 81 10.72 -6.17 9.80
N SER A 82 11.92 -5.58 9.78
CA SER A 82 12.79 -5.37 10.94
C SER A 82 12.68 -3.96 11.55
N LEU A 83 11.72 -3.15 11.10
CA LEU A 83 11.53 -1.80 11.64
C LEU A 83 10.88 -1.84 13.02
N THR A 84 11.39 -1.04 13.95
CA THR A 84 10.81 -0.88 15.28
C THR A 84 9.50 -0.06 15.21
N PRO A 85 8.65 -0.11 16.24
CA PRO A 85 7.49 0.77 16.35
C PRO A 85 7.80 2.25 16.14
N GLU A 86 8.94 2.72 16.69
CA GLU A 86 9.38 4.10 16.63
C GLU A 86 9.76 4.52 15.21
N GLU A 87 10.41 3.64 14.46
CA GLU A 87 10.77 3.88 13.05
C GLU A 87 9.53 3.89 12.15
N ARG A 88 8.56 3.01 12.44
CA ARG A 88 7.25 3.07 11.77
C ARG A 88 6.52 4.36 12.09
N ALA A 89 6.60 4.83 13.34
CA ALA A 89 6.05 6.10 13.75
C ALA A 89 6.76 7.29 13.07
N GLU A 90 8.07 7.21 12.85
CA GLU A 90 8.81 8.20 12.06
C GLU A 90 8.31 8.25 10.63
N ALA A 91 8.12 7.09 9.98
CA ALA A 91 7.54 7.04 8.64
C ALA A 91 6.12 7.61 8.59
N GLY A 92 5.32 7.38 9.64
CA GLY A 92 3.97 7.92 9.75
C GLY A 92 3.96 9.44 9.91
N ARG A 93 4.78 9.98 10.81
CA ARG A 93 4.94 11.44 10.98
C ARG A 93 5.45 12.11 9.70
N TYR A 94 6.39 11.47 8.99
CA TYR A 94 6.85 11.95 7.70
C TYR A 94 5.71 12.01 6.67
N ALA A 95 4.87 10.97 6.58
CA ALA A 95 3.73 10.97 5.67
C ALA A 95 2.70 12.07 6.02
N ILE A 96 2.39 12.25 7.30
CA ILE A 96 1.50 13.33 7.78
C ILE A 96 2.10 14.72 7.45
N GLY A 97 3.40 14.92 7.71
CA GLY A 97 4.09 16.16 7.38
C GLY A 97 4.05 16.46 5.88
N PHE A 98 4.29 15.45 5.04
CA PHE A 98 4.16 15.58 3.59
C PHE A 98 2.75 16.00 3.19
N LEU A 99 1.72 15.39 3.79
CA LEU A 99 0.32 15.72 3.53
C LEU A 99 0.00 17.18 3.86
N ARG A 100 0.45 17.66 5.03
CA ARG A 100 0.23 19.05 5.46
C ARG A 100 0.90 20.06 4.51
N GLN A 101 2.11 19.76 4.03
CA GLN A 101 2.87 20.65 3.14
C GLN A 101 2.34 20.66 1.71
N ASN A 102 1.83 19.53 1.22
CA ASN A 102 1.45 19.31 -0.19
C ASN A 102 -0.07 19.24 -0.42
N SER A 103 -0.89 19.54 0.60
CA SER A 103 -2.34 19.59 0.44
C SER A 103 -2.74 20.70 -0.53
N VAL A 104 -3.55 20.33 -1.54
CA VAL A 104 -4.14 21.29 -2.49
C VAL A 104 -5.14 22.21 -1.78
N LYS A 105 -5.76 21.73 -0.69
CA LYS A 105 -6.76 22.43 0.09
C LYS A 105 -6.20 22.82 1.47
N ARG A 106 -5.22 23.73 1.49
CA ARG A 106 -4.51 24.14 2.71
C ARG A 106 -5.44 24.57 3.86
N SER A 107 -6.51 25.32 3.57
CA SER A 107 -7.48 25.75 4.59
C SER A 107 -8.20 24.58 5.26
N ARG A 108 -8.59 23.55 4.49
CA ARG A 108 -9.20 22.33 5.04
C ARG A 108 -8.19 21.48 5.79
N ALA A 109 -6.98 21.35 5.26
CA ALA A 109 -5.90 20.62 5.94
C ALA A 109 -5.54 21.23 7.31
N GLN A 110 -5.64 22.56 7.45
CA GLN A 110 -5.44 23.26 8.72
C GLN A 110 -6.60 23.09 9.71
N ALA A 111 -7.80 22.71 9.24
CA ALA A 111 -8.94 22.42 10.11
C ALA A 111 -8.74 21.15 10.96
N PHE A 112 -7.72 20.34 10.64
CA PHE A 112 -7.33 19.17 11.41
C PHE A 112 -6.07 19.50 12.23
N PRO A 113 -6.21 19.92 13.51
CA PRO A 113 -5.08 20.30 14.34
C PRO A 113 -4.17 19.11 14.62
N ALA A 114 -4.73 17.93 14.83
CA ALA A 114 -4.00 16.67 14.97
C ALA A 114 -4.53 15.64 13.96
N LEU A 115 -3.61 14.88 13.37
CA LEU A 115 -3.90 13.76 12.49
C LEU A 115 -3.19 12.52 13.02
N LYS A 116 -3.94 11.43 13.17
CA LYS A 116 -3.42 10.13 13.56
C LYS A 116 -3.38 9.21 12.36
N LEU A 117 -2.25 8.56 12.13
CA LEU A 117 -2.10 7.53 11.11
C LEU A 117 -2.36 6.15 11.72
N TYR A 118 -3.31 5.43 11.14
CA TYR A 118 -3.58 4.04 11.47
C TYR A 118 -3.07 3.12 10.37
N GLU A 119 -2.49 1.99 10.77
CA GLU A 119 -2.21 0.83 9.92
C GLU A 119 -3.17 -0.30 10.31
N VAL A 120 -3.91 -0.83 9.34
CA VAL A 120 -4.78 -1.99 9.54
C VAL A 120 -4.13 -3.18 8.85
N GLN A 121 -3.60 -4.09 9.64
CA GLN A 121 -3.06 -5.35 9.14
C GLN A 121 -4.19 -6.32 8.87
N ILE A 122 -4.14 -6.94 7.69
CA ILE A 122 -5.07 -7.97 7.24
C ILE A 122 -4.26 -9.25 7.12
N ARG A 123 -4.69 -10.30 7.81
CA ARG A 123 -4.06 -11.63 7.79
C ARG A 123 -5.09 -12.70 7.47
N MET A 124 -4.65 -13.71 6.73
CA MET A 124 -5.45 -14.92 6.50
C MET A 124 -4.99 -16.01 7.48
N GLU A 125 -5.85 -16.38 8.42
CA GLU A 125 -5.58 -17.37 9.46
C GLU A 125 -6.70 -18.41 9.49
N GLY A 126 -6.38 -19.68 9.23
CA GLY A 126 -7.36 -20.77 9.28
C GLY A 126 -8.53 -20.62 8.29
N GLY A 127 -8.30 -19.98 7.13
CA GLY A 127 -9.36 -19.71 6.15
C GLY A 127 -10.25 -18.50 6.46
N ALA A 128 -9.96 -17.77 7.55
CA ALA A 128 -10.66 -16.55 7.92
C ALA A 128 -9.77 -15.30 7.78
N ILE A 129 -10.40 -14.16 7.47
CA ILE A 129 -9.73 -12.85 7.44
C ILE A 129 -9.73 -12.27 8.85
N ARG A 130 -8.54 -11.96 9.37
CA ARG A 130 -8.32 -11.25 10.63
C ARG A 130 -7.80 -9.85 10.34
N THR A 131 -8.35 -8.86 11.02
CA THR A 131 -7.95 -7.45 10.89
C THR A 131 -7.53 -6.90 12.24
N GLU A 132 -6.37 -6.25 12.29
CA GLU A 132 -5.85 -5.59 13.48
C GLU A 132 -5.49 -4.14 13.13
N ALA A 133 -6.16 -3.19 13.79
CA ALA A 133 -5.90 -1.77 13.60
C ALA A 133 -4.93 -1.28 14.68
N ARG A 134 -3.88 -0.56 14.25
CA ARG A 134 -2.87 0.01 15.14
C ARG A 134 -2.62 1.48 14.80
N ALA A 135 -2.66 2.34 15.82
CA ALA A 135 -2.16 3.70 15.69
C ALA A 135 -0.63 3.68 15.54
N ILE A 136 -0.13 4.29 14.47
CA ILE A 136 1.30 4.31 14.12
C ILE A 136 1.94 5.64 14.47
N ALA A 137 1.28 6.75 14.19
CA ALA A 137 1.84 8.08 14.39
C ALA A 137 0.74 9.12 14.61
N GLU A 138 1.12 10.23 15.23
CA GLU A 138 0.32 11.43 15.39
C GLU A 138 1.16 12.65 14.96
N GLY A 139 0.53 13.65 14.33
CA GLY A 139 1.17 14.90 13.90
C GLY A 139 0.28 15.85 13.12
#